data_AF-A0AAE1U7H6-F1
#
_entry.id   AF-A0AAE1U7H6-F1
#
_cell.length_a   1.000
_cell.length_b   1.000
_cell.length_c   1.000
_cell.angle_alpha   90.00
_cell.angle_beta   90.00
_cell.angle_gamma   90.00
#
_symmetry.space_group_name_H-M   'P 1'
#
loop_
_entity.id
_entity.type
_entity.pdbx_description
1 polymer ?
#
loop_
_entity_poly.entity_id
_entity_poly.type
_entity_poly.pdbx_seq_one_letter_code
_entity_poly.pdbx_strand_id
1 'polypeptide(L)'
;MELEVSLEDPPLQSEEPATTPVSVSFQIIVEGTKRGHKKLIDSLGYTYNIKSQRSNVTYWQCTVRPKVKPCKATVIQRSDKFVRGTTSHNHHPSPDSALTTKISSKVKKMAVQDLFKPASAIVDEIQEVGLQHAYTHDEATFKYLRKLMALPFLPEGEITLMFERLASQATTTQVRTVIEYISRTWINGSVWPPSTWSIFNKSVRTNNDIEGWHNRLNKRAVGRSSLPFYLLITLLHKEAKLTSLHIRLVSEKKLRRIQRRKYRELQNKLFILWDEYLRGDRSALQLLKACSHLNGPVS
;
A
#
# COMPACT_ATOMS: atom_id res chain seq x y z
N MET A 1 69.87 51.91 5.22
CA MET A 1 68.71 52.78 5.46
C MET A 1 67.58 52.18 4.67
N GLU A 2 67.01 51.13 5.25
CA GLU A 2 65.96 50.29 4.68
C GLU A 2 64.62 50.98 4.96
N LEU A 3 63.81 51.18 3.92
CA LEU A 3 62.48 51.77 4.01
C LEU A 3 61.46 50.62 4.07
N GLU A 4 60.87 50.42 5.24
CA GLU A 4 59.67 49.61 5.45
C GLU A 4 58.50 50.19 4.66
N VAL A 5 57.90 49.38 3.79
CA VAL A 5 56.63 49.68 3.13
C VAL A 5 55.54 48.88 3.86
N SER A 6 54.72 49.61 4.62
CA SER A 6 53.56 49.10 5.34
C SER A 6 52.50 48.57 4.37
N LEU A 7 52.09 47.31 4.55
CA LEU A 7 50.98 46.69 3.84
C LEU A 7 49.67 47.02 4.57
N GLU A 8 48.85 47.89 3.98
CA GLU A 8 47.49 48.16 4.46
C GLU A 8 46.53 47.09 3.91
N ASP A 9 45.78 46.44 4.81
CA ASP A 9 44.75 45.46 4.48
C ASP A 9 43.54 46.12 3.78
N PRO A 10 42.99 45.51 2.71
CA PRO A 10 41.80 46.01 2.04
C PRO A 10 40.53 45.80 2.91
N PRO A 11 39.47 46.62 2.72
CA PRO A 11 38.32 46.61 3.60
C PRO A 11 37.48 45.34 3.43
N LEU A 12 37.03 44.78 4.56
CA LEU A 12 35.99 43.75 4.64
C LEU A 12 34.72 44.23 3.92
N GLN A 13 34.51 43.74 2.69
CA GLN A 13 33.20 43.77 2.05
C GLN A 13 32.29 42.78 2.79
N SER A 14 31.23 43.29 3.41
CA SER A 14 30.16 42.48 3.96
C SER A 14 29.47 41.72 2.83
N GLU A 15 29.83 40.45 2.65
CA GLU A 15 29.02 39.51 1.87
C GLU A 15 27.69 39.31 2.59
N GLU A 16 26.64 39.96 2.09
CA GLU A 16 25.27 39.53 2.35
C GLU A 16 25.14 38.06 1.90
N PRO A 17 24.60 37.14 2.73
CA PRO A 17 24.37 35.79 2.28
C PRO A 17 23.27 35.82 1.22
N ALA A 18 23.69 35.71 -0.04
CA ALA A 18 22.83 35.48 -1.18
C ALA A 18 21.99 34.23 -0.91
N THR A 19 20.78 34.46 -0.38
CA THR A 19 19.82 33.41 -0.10
C THR A 19 19.22 33.02 -1.44
N THR A 20 19.90 32.12 -2.16
CA THR A 20 19.35 31.48 -3.35
C THR A 20 17.97 30.91 -2.97
N PRO A 21 16.88 31.34 -3.62
CA PRO A 21 15.56 30.84 -3.26
C PRO A 21 15.53 29.36 -3.64
N VAL A 22 15.49 28.50 -2.63
CA VAL A 22 15.31 27.05 -2.82
C VAL A 22 14.11 26.85 -3.76
N SER A 23 14.38 26.38 -4.97
CA SER A 23 13.35 26.14 -5.99
C SER A 23 12.44 25.01 -5.53
N VAL A 24 11.27 25.37 -4.99
CA VAL A 24 10.26 24.40 -4.55
C VAL A 24 9.36 24.06 -5.73
N SER A 25 9.31 22.78 -6.11
CA SER A 25 8.38 22.29 -7.13
C SER A 25 7.07 21.82 -6.51
N PHE A 26 6.00 21.83 -7.30
CA PHE A 26 4.65 21.50 -6.85
C PHE A 26 4.02 20.47 -7.78
N GLN A 27 3.30 19.50 -7.20
CA GLN A 27 2.59 18.45 -7.92
C GLN A 27 1.14 18.36 -7.44
N ILE A 28 0.20 18.44 -8.37
CA ILE A 28 -1.23 18.21 -8.10
C ILE A 28 -1.54 16.72 -8.28
N ILE A 29 -2.10 16.11 -7.26
CA ILE A 29 -2.66 14.77 -7.31
C ILE A 29 -4.17 14.87 -7.51
N VAL A 30 -4.61 14.44 -8.69
CA VAL A 30 -6.03 14.26 -9.00
C VAL A 30 -6.55 13.10 -8.13
N GLU A 31 -7.68 13.32 -7.45
CA GLU A 31 -8.23 12.38 -6.44
C GLU A 31 -7.36 12.10 -5.21
N GLY A 32 -6.48 13.04 -4.83
CA GLY A 32 -5.56 12.88 -3.69
C GLY A 32 -6.21 12.85 -2.29
N THR A 33 -7.50 13.16 -2.13
CA THR A 33 -8.17 13.13 -0.81
C THR A 33 -8.99 11.85 -0.60
N LYS A 34 -9.37 11.55 0.66
CA LYS A 34 -10.26 10.42 0.98
C LYS A 34 -11.56 10.46 0.15
N ARG A 35 -12.10 11.67 -0.09
CA ARG A 35 -13.32 11.95 -0.87
C ARG A 35 -13.09 12.21 -2.38
N GLY A 36 -11.88 12.05 -2.90
CA GLY A 36 -11.60 12.20 -4.35
C GLY A 36 -11.36 13.63 -4.85
N HIS A 37 -11.27 14.63 -3.98
CA HIS A 37 -10.83 15.97 -4.36
C HIS A 37 -9.31 16.04 -4.64
N LYS A 38 -8.90 17.05 -5.43
CA LYS A 38 -7.50 17.35 -5.74
C LYS A 38 -6.73 17.69 -4.46
N LYS A 39 -5.45 17.29 -4.42
CA LYS A 39 -4.51 17.60 -3.34
C LYS A 39 -3.20 18.09 -3.94
N LEU A 40 -2.59 19.10 -3.35
CA LEU A 40 -1.29 19.64 -3.78
C LEU A 40 -0.19 19.13 -2.84
N ILE A 41 0.95 18.79 -3.42
CA ILE A 41 2.17 18.39 -2.71
C ILE A 41 3.33 19.24 -3.21
N ASP A 42 4.21 19.67 -2.32
CA ASP A 42 5.46 20.34 -2.70
C ASP A 42 6.70 19.43 -2.55
N SER A 43 7.82 19.84 -3.15
CA SER A 43 9.08 19.07 -3.09
C SER A 43 9.67 18.92 -1.70
N LEU A 44 9.24 19.72 -0.73
CA LEU A 44 9.66 19.61 0.66
C LEU A 44 8.82 18.60 1.44
N GLY A 45 7.72 18.09 0.89
CA GLY A 45 6.85 17.11 1.54
C GLY A 45 5.67 17.72 2.30
N TYR A 46 5.35 18.99 2.08
CA TYR A 46 4.12 19.60 2.59
C TYR A 46 2.93 19.24 1.70
N THR A 47 1.75 19.11 2.32
CA THR A 47 0.51 18.80 1.61
C THR A 47 -0.54 19.87 1.85
N TYR A 48 -1.36 20.14 0.83
CA TYR A 48 -2.36 21.20 0.84
C TYR A 48 -3.70 20.71 0.25
N ASN A 49 -4.79 21.19 0.85
CA ASN A 49 -6.15 21.01 0.33
C ASN A 49 -6.65 22.34 -0.26
N ILE A 50 -7.64 22.27 -1.16
CA ILE A 50 -8.28 23.48 -1.71
C ILE A 50 -9.03 24.21 -0.60
N LYS A 51 -8.71 25.49 -0.39
CA LYS A 51 -9.44 26.42 0.47
C LYS A 51 -10.56 27.11 -0.31
N SER A 52 -10.25 27.59 -1.52
CA SER A 52 -11.20 28.19 -2.44
C SER A 52 -10.65 28.13 -3.86
N GLN A 53 -11.55 28.10 -4.84
CA GLN A 53 -11.22 28.08 -6.25
C GLN A 53 -12.07 29.13 -6.96
N ARG A 54 -11.42 30.03 -7.71
CA ARG A 54 -12.03 31.02 -8.61
C ARG A 54 -11.63 30.68 -10.05
N SER A 55 -12.19 31.38 -11.03
CA SER A 55 -11.95 31.13 -12.47
C SER A 55 -10.46 30.96 -12.82
N ASN A 56 -9.59 31.86 -12.33
CA ASN A 56 -8.15 31.86 -12.68
C ASN A 56 -7.20 31.65 -11.49
N VAL A 57 -7.73 31.41 -10.28
CA VAL A 57 -6.92 31.33 -9.06
C VAL A 57 -7.42 30.21 -8.16
N THR A 58 -6.52 29.31 -7.77
CA THR A 58 -6.79 28.30 -6.73
C THR A 58 -5.99 28.61 -5.48
N TYR A 59 -6.67 28.72 -4.35
CA TYR A 59 -6.05 28.92 -3.05
C TYR A 59 -5.96 27.57 -2.33
N TRP A 60 -4.74 27.16 -2.03
CA TRP A 60 -4.42 25.95 -1.31
C TRP A 60 -4.05 26.31 0.13
N GLN A 61 -4.55 25.56 1.10
CA GLN A 61 -4.20 25.70 2.51
C GLN A 61 -3.57 24.41 3.03
N CYS A 62 -2.63 24.56 3.97
CA CYS A 62 -1.97 23.41 4.58
C CYS A 62 -2.97 22.44 5.23
N THR A 63 -2.69 21.15 5.15
CA THR A 63 -3.51 20.08 5.73
C THR A 63 -3.37 19.94 7.24
N VAL A 64 -2.27 20.41 7.84
CA VAL A 64 -1.99 20.29 9.28
C VAL A 64 -2.69 21.41 10.04
N ARG A 65 -3.89 21.15 10.57
CA ARG A 65 -4.71 22.15 11.27
C ARG A 65 -5.31 21.63 12.58
N PRO A 66 -4.50 21.38 13.64
CA PRO A 66 -5.01 21.04 14.96
C PRO A 66 -5.83 22.17 15.59
N LYS A 67 -6.71 21.84 16.55
CA LYS A 67 -7.65 22.80 17.18
C LYS A 67 -6.96 23.97 17.88
N VAL A 68 -5.78 23.74 18.47
CA VAL A 68 -5.08 24.75 19.29
C VAL A 68 -4.16 25.65 18.46
N LYS A 69 -3.33 25.08 17.56
CA LYS A 69 -2.34 25.85 16.78
C LYS A 69 -2.32 25.41 15.31
N PRO A 70 -3.33 25.81 14.49
CA PRO A 70 -3.41 25.37 13.11
C PRO A 70 -2.32 26.01 12.24
N CYS A 71 -1.79 25.25 11.28
CA CYS A 71 -0.91 25.82 10.25
C CYS A 71 -1.72 26.77 9.36
N LYS A 72 -1.17 27.97 9.14
CA LYS A 72 -1.76 29.02 8.31
C LYS A 72 -1.07 29.17 6.94
N ALA A 73 -0.10 28.30 6.65
CA ALA A 73 0.59 28.30 5.37
C ALA A 73 -0.37 28.04 4.20
N THR A 74 -0.17 28.78 3.11
CA THR A 74 -1.00 28.74 1.91
C THR A 74 -0.14 28.73 0.65
N VAL A 75 -0.71 28.23 -0.44
CA VAL A 75 -0.12 28.30 -1.78
C VAL A 75 -1.19 28.83 -2.72
N ILE A 76 -0.81 29.78 -3.56
CA ILE A 76 -1.67 30.37 -4.58
C ILE A 76 -1.24 29.80 -5.92
N GLN A 77 -2.17 29.18 -6.63
CA GLN A 77 -1.97 28.72 -7.99
C GLN A 77 -2.65 29.69 -8.95
N ARG A 78 -1.88 30.25 -9.90
CA ARG A 78 -2.38 31.01 -11.05
C ARG A 78 -1.93 30.31 -12.31
N SER A 79 -2.86 29.68 -13.01
CA SER A 79 -2.55 28.77 -14.14
C SER A 79 -1.53 27.70 -13.70
N ASP A 80 -0.32 27.70 -14.26
CA ASP A 80 0.77 26.76 -13.94
C ASP A 80 1.81 27.31 -12.96
N LYS A 81 1.62 28.53 -12.45
CA LYS A 81 2.54 29.14 -11.47
C LYS A 81 2.02 28.94 -10.06
N PHE A 82 2.89 28.46 -9.17
CA PHE A 82 2.63 28.28 -7.75
C PHE A 82 3.44 29.29 -6.95
N VAL A 83 2.78 30.04 -6.08
CA VAL A 83 3.41 31.03 -5.21
C VAL A 83 3.05 30.69 -3.77
N ARG A 84 4.05 30.51 -2.91
CA ARG A 84 3.81 30.34 -1.47
C ARG A 84 3.29 31.66 -0.88
N GLY A 85 2.30 31.55 -0.01
CA GLY A 85 1.85 32.68 0.80
C GLY A 85 2.94 33.11 1.78
N THR A 86 2.77 34.30 2.35
CA THR A 86 3.73 34.92 3.29
C THR A 86 3.90 34.17 4.61
N THR A 87 2.98 33.27 4.95
CA THR A 87 3.02 32.53 6.20
C THR A 87 3.77 31.21 6.06
N SER A 88 4.88 31.08 6.80
CA SER A 88 5.66 29.85 6.91
C SER A 88 4.90 28.74 7.66
N HIS A 89 5.29 27.49 7.40
CA HIS A 89 4.79 26.34 8.14
C HIS A 89 5.26 26.37 9.59
N ASN A 90 4.38 25.94 10.51
CA ASN A 90 4.67 25.84 11.95
C ASN A 90 4.90 24.38 12.40
N HIS A 91 5.20 23.50 11.45
CA HIS A 91 5.43 22.08 11.64
C HIS A 91 6.47 21.60 10.63
N HIS A 92 7.15 20.50 10.95
CA HIS A 92 8.10 19.88 10.02
C HIS A 92 7.38 19.26 8.82
N PRO A 93 8.01 19.15 7.63
CA PRO A 93 7.43 18.42 6.52
C PRO A 93 7.22 16.95 6.87
N SER A 94 6.20 16.34 6.27
CA SER A 94 5.89 14.92 6.48
C SER A 94 5.92 14.23 5.11
N PRO A 95 7.10 13.82 4.64
CA PRO A 95 7.26 13.15 3.34
C PRO A 95 6.38 11.89 3.24
N ASP A 96 6.15 11.21 4.35
CA ASP A 96 5.27 10.02 4.43
C ASP A 96 3.81 10.34 4.06
N SER A 97 3.31 11.51 4.42
CA SER A 97 1.95 11.95 4.07
C SER A 97 1.81 12.19 2.56
N ALA A 98 2.86 12.72 1.95
CA ALA A 98 2.95 12.93 0.51
C ALA A 98 3.00 11.60 -0.25
N LEU A 99 3.83 10.67 0.20
CA LEU A 99 3.95 9.32 -0.34
C LEU A 99 2.63 8.54 -0.22
N THR A 100 2.01 8.54 0.95
CA THR A 100 0.71 7.89 1.23
C THR A 100 -0.40 8.41 0.30
N THR A 101 -0.39 9.71 0.04
CA THR A 101 -1.35 10.35 -0.87
C THR A 101 -1.16 9.86 -2.32
N LYS A 102 0.10 9.76 -2.79
CA LYS A 102 0.42 9.24 -4.14
C LYS A 102 -0.03 7.80 -4.30
N ILE A 103 0.27 6.95 -3.31
CA ILE A 103 -0.08 5.52 -3.32
C ILE A 103 -1.60 5.37 -3.34
N SER A 104 -2.32 6.05 -2.45
CA SER A 104 -3.78 5.94 -2.37
C SER A 104 -4.49 6.38 -3.65
N SER A 105 -4.02 7.45 -4.29
CA SER A 105 -4.56 7.92 -5.58
C SER A 105 -4.31 6.90 -6.70
N LYS A 106 -3.10 6.32 -6.76
CA LYS A 106 -2.75 5.30 -7.75
C LYS A 106 -3.54 4.01 -7.54
N VAL A 107 -3.68 3.53 -6.29
CA VAL A 107 -4.52 2.39 -5.93
C VAL A 107 -5.95 2.62 -6.40
N LYS A 108 -6.54 3.77 -6.10
CA LYS A 108 -7.89 4.13 -6.52
C LYS A 108 -8.03 4.14 -8.03
N LYS A 109 -7.10 4.79 -8.74
CA LYS A 109 -7.10 4.84 -10.20
C LYS A 109 -7.04 3.44 -10.82
N MET A 110 -6.20 2.57 -10.28
CA MET A 110 -6.06 1.18 -10.76
C MET A 110 -7.30 0.33 -10.44
N ALA A 111 -7.87 0.48 -9.25
CA ALA A 111 -9.07 -0.24 -8.84
C ALA A 111 -10.32 0.18 -9.63
N VAL A 112 -10.38 1.43 -10.11
CA VAL A 112 -11.48 1.91 -10.98
C VAL A 112 -11.29 1.45 -12.42
N GLN A 113 -10.05 1.41 -12.92
CA GLN A 113 -9.75 0.97 -14.29
C GLN A 113 -9.94 -0.54 -14.48
N ASP A 114 -9.68 -1.33 -13.45
CA ASP A 114 -9.88 -2.78 -13.48
C ASP A 114 -10.49 -3.25 -12.15
N LEU A 115 -11.83 -3.20 -12.11
CA LEU A 115 -12.67 -3.44 -10.93
C LEU A 115 -12.40 -4.79 -10.24
N PHE A 116 -11.83 -5.76 -10.97
CA PHE A 116 -11.55 -7.10 -10.44
C PHE A 116 -10.07 -7.48 -10.56
N LYS A 117 -9.18 -6.49 -10.73
CA LYS A 117 -7.75 -6.72 -10.62
C LYS A 117 -7.43 -7.26 -9.21
N PRO A 118 -6.70 -8.37 -9.10
CA PRO A 118 -6.33 -8.93 -7.81
C PRO A 118 -5.54 -7.93 -6.96
N ALA A 119 -5.81 -7.91 -5.66
CA ALA A 119 -5.12 -7.03 -4.72
C ALA A 119 -3.59 -7.24 -4.76
N SER A 120 -3.13 -8.48 -4.99
CA SER A 120 -1.74 -8.86 -5.25
C SER A 120 -1.14 -8.09 -6.43
N ALA A 121 -1.78 -8.14 -7.60
CA ALA A 121 -1.32 -7.46 -8.81
C ALA A 121 -1.36 -5.93 -8.69
N ILE A 122 -2.30 -5.38 -7.91
CA ILE A 122 -2.32 -3.96 -7.57
C ILE A 122 -1.11 -3.62 -6.68
N VAL A 123 -0.81 -4.46 -5.68
CA VAL A 123 0.34 -4.30 -4.78
C VAL A 123 1.68 -4.45 -5.51
N ASP A 124 1.81 -5.40 -6.44
CA ASP A 124 3.04 -5.63 -7.21
C ASP A 124 3.37 -4.44 -8.11
N GLU A 125 2.37 -3.88 -8.81
CA GLU A 125 2.57 -2.70 -9.66
C GLU A 125 2.79 -1.42 -8.83
N ILE A 126 2.25 -1.36 -7.61
CA ILE A 126 2.56 -0.32 -6.64
C ILE A 126 4.00 -0.45 -6.11
N GLN A 127 4.50 -1.67 -5.95
CA GLN A 127 5.88 -1.95 -5.55
C GLN A 127 6.88 -1.53 -6.65
N GLU A 128 6.58 -1.79 -7.92
CA GLU A 128 7.43 -1.39 -9.06
C GLU A 128 7.56 0.14 -9.24
N VAL A 129 6.54 0.91 -8.87
CA VAL A 129 6.48 2.37 -9.16
C VAL A 129 7.22 3.24 -8.11
N GLY A 130 7.90 2.65 -7.12
CA GLY A 130 8.83 3.40 -6.26
C GLY A 130 8.66 3.22 -4.75
N LEU A 131 8.01 2.15 -4.31
CA LEU A 131 7.90 1.80 -2.89
C LEU A 131 9.03 0.92 -2.37
N GLN A 132 9.81 0.31 -3.26
CA GLN A 132 11.02 -0.41 -2.87
C GLN A 132 11.93 0.53 -2.08
N HIS A 133 12.32 1.68 -2.64
CA HIS A 133 13.32 2.55 -2.03
C HIS A 133 12.93 3.16 -0.66
N ALA A 134 11.64 3.38 -0.40
CA ALA A 134 11.16 3.95 0.86
C ALA A 134 11.02 2.92 1.98
N TYR A 135 10.78 1.64 1.64
CA TYR A 135 10.68 0.53 2.60
C TYR A 135 11.91 -0.37 2.67
N THR A 136 12.84 -0.29 1.71
CA THR A 136 14.10 -1.04 1.71
C THR A 136 15.06 -0.60 2.82
N HIS A 137 14.88 0.59 3.39
CA HIS A 137 15.75 1.14 4.43
C HIS A 137 15.27 0.84 5.87
N ASP A 138 14.07 0.26 6.05
CA ASP A 138 13.56 -0.18 7.35
C ASP A 138 13.23 -1.69 7.31
N GLU A 139 14.29 -2.47 7.42
CA GLU A 139 14.24 -3.94 7.44
C GLU A 139 13.31 -4.46 8.55
N ALA A 140 13.18 -3.73 9.67
CA ALA A 140 12.32 -4.11 10.78
C ALA A 140 10.83 -4.00 10.39
N THR A 141 10.43 -2.90 9.76
CA THR A 141 9.06 -2.74 9.24
C THR A 141 8.74 -3.75 8.15
N PHE A 142 9.68 -4.04 7.25
CA PHE A 142 9.49 -5.07 6.22
C PHE A 142 9.30 -6.48 6.82
N LYS A 143 10.16 -6.87 7.77
CA LYS A 143 10.02 -8.14 8.51
C LYS A 143 8.71 -8.21 9.29
N TYR A 144 8.24 -7.09 9.83
CA TYR A 144 6.97 -7.00 10.52
C TYR A 144 5.77 -7.21 9.57
N LEU A 145 5.74 -6.50 8.45
CA LEU A 145 4.68 -6.63 7.43
C LEU A 145 4.62 -8.06 6.86
N ARG A 146 5.77 -8.71 6.67
CA ARG A 146 5.82 -10.12 6.25
C ARG A 146 5.12 -11.07 7.22
N LYS A 147 5.19 -10.81 8.53
CA LYS A 147 4.45 -11.60 9.52
C LYS A 147 2.95 -11.39 9.37
N LEU A 148 2.49 -10.16 9.15
CA LEU A 148 1.06 -9.89 8.90
C LEU A 148 0.58 -10.60 7.63
N MET A 149 1.36 -10.57 6.55
CA MET A 149 1.04 -11.27 5.30
C MET A 149 1.08 -12.80 5.44
N ALA A 150 1.67 -13.32 6.52
CA ALA A 150 1.74 -14.76 6.78
C ALA A 150 0.59 -15.30 7.64
N LEU A 151 -0.28 -14.43 8.18
CA LEU A 151 -1.44 -14.84 8.97
C LEU A 151 -2.36 -15.87 8.28
N PRO A 152 -2.61 -15.81 6.95
CA PRO A 152 -3.46 -16.80 6.28
C PRO A 152 -2.93 -18.23 6.37
N PHE A 153 -1.62 -18.42 6.58
CA PHE A 153 -1.03 -19.76 6.68
C PHE A 153 -1.22 -20.40 8.06
N LEU A 154 -1.83 -19.71 9.02
CA LEU A 154 -2.07 -20.22 10.37
C LEU A 154 -3.46 -20.87 10.51
N PRO A 155 -3.61 -21.82 11.45
CA PRO A 155 -4.92 -22.32 11.84
C PRO A 155 -5.84 -21.19 12.29
N GLU A 156 -7.13 -21.27 11.96
CA GLU A 156 -8.10 -20.22 12.28
C GLU A 156 -8.12 -19.82 13.76
N GLY A 157 -7.99 -20.79 14.67
CA GLY A 157 -7.98 -20.54 16.12
C GLY A 157 -6.76 -19.75 16.61
N GLU A 158 -5.65 -19.79 15.86
CA GLU A 158 -4.40 -19.11 16.22
C GLU A 158 -4.29 -17.71 15.60
N ILE A 159 -5.06 -17.42 14.55
CA ILE A 159 -4.94 -16.18 13.76
C ILE A 159 -5.19 -14.95 14.63
N THR A 160 -6.28 -14.93 15.39
CA THR A 160 -6.65 -13.78 16.23
C THR A 160 -5.57 -13.52 17.28
N LEU A 161 -5.14 -14.58 17.98
CA LEU A 161 -4.10 -14.48 19.01
C LEU A 161 -2.77 -13.99 18.45
N MET A 162 -2.34 -14.51 17.29
CA MET A 162 -1.11 -14.08 16.65
C MET A 162 -1.21 -12.66 16.10
N PHE A 163 -2.37 -12.25 15.59
CA PHE A 163 -2.61 -10.90 15.14
C PHE A 163 -2.53 -9.90 16.30
N GLU A 164 -3.13 -10.18 17.45
CA GLU A 164 -3.07 -9.31 18.64
C GLU A 164 -1.62 -9.13 19.13
N ARG A 165 -0.83 -10.22 19.11
CA ARG A 165 0.61 -10.16 19.42
C ARG A 165 1.40 -9.29 18.45
N LEU A 166 1.03 -9.27 17.17
CA LEU A 166 1.65 -8.37 16.19
C LEU A 166 1.16 -6.93 16.38
N ALA A 167 -0.13 -6.74 16.67
CA ALA A 167 -0.74 -5.44 16.87
C ALA A 167 -0.10 -4.68 18.04
N SER A 168 0.24 -5.37 19.14
CA SER A 168 0.94 -4.77 20.28
C SER A 168 2.36 -4.30 19.98
N GLN A 169 2.99 -4.84 18.92
CA GLN A 169 4.33 -4.47 18.47
C GLN A 169 4.32 -3.29 17.48
N ALA A 170 3.15 -2.76 17.11
CA ALA A 170 3.03 -1.63 16.19
C ALA A 170 3.46 -0.31 16.86
N THR A 171 4.67 0.15 16.54
CA THR A 171 5.25 1.37 17.14
C THR A 171 4.81 2.64 16.42
N THR A 172 4.75 2.64 15.09
CA THR A 172 4.46 3.84 14.30
C THR A 172 2.95 4.05 14.10
N THR A 173 2.53 5.32 14.02
CA THR A 173 1.13 5.71 13.76
C THR A 173 0.59 5.16 12.44
N GLN A 174 1.45 5.05 11.43
CA GLN A 174 1.09 4.51 10.11
C GLN A 174 0.80 3.01 10.19
N VAL A 175 1.67 2.23 10.84
CA VAL A 175 1.45 0.79 11.03
C VAL A 175 0.22 0.54 11.91
N ARG A 176 0.00 1.35 12.96
CA ARG A 176 -1.22 1.27 13.78
C ARG A 176 -2.49 1.48 12.97
N THR A 177 -2.49 2.41 12.02
CA THR A 177 -3.64 2.64 11.13
C THR A 177 -3.94 1.41 10.27
N VAL A 178 -2.89 0.76 9.76
CA VAL A 178 -3.02 -0.48 8.97
C VAL A 178 -3.57 -1.62 9.85
N ILE A 179 -3.03 -1.77 11.06
CA ILE A 179 -3.48 -2.76 12.04
C ILE A 179 -4.95 -2.55 12.42
N GLU A 180 -5.38 -1.32 12.68
CA GLU A 180 -6.77 -1.00 13.01
C GLU A 180 -7.73 -1.39 11.87
N TYR A 181 -7.34 -1.09 10.62
CA TYR A 181 -8.10 -1.53 9.45
C TYR A 181 -8.20 -3.06 9.36
N ILE A 182 -7.08 -3.77 9.55
CA ILE A 182 -7.05 -5.25 9.48
C ILE A 182 -7.92 -5.84 10.59
N SER A 183 -7.79 -5.33 11.82
CA SER A 183 -8.58 -5.75 12.96
C SER A 183 -10.07 -5.63 12.67
N ARG A 184 -10.53 -4.46 12.22
CA ARG A 184 -11.95 -4.21 11.95
C ARG A 184 -12.51 -5.02 10.78
N THR A 185 -11.69 -5.28 9.76
CA THR A 185 -12.17 -5.82 8.48
C THR A 185 -12.02 -7.34 8.37
N TRP A 186 -10.89 -7.87 8.84
CA TRP A 186 -10.46 -9.26 8.58
C TRP A 186 -10.43 -10.14 9.83
N ILE A 187 -10.34 -9.54 11.03
CA ILE A 187 -10.31 -10.27 12.30
C ILE A 187 -11.68 -10.24 12.97
N ASN A 188 -12.21 -9.04 13.22
CA ASN A 188 -13.49 -8.81 13.92
C ASN A 188 -14.67 -8.55 12.97
N GLY A 189 -14.42 -8.51 11.65
CA GLY A 189 -15.45 -8.28 10.65
C GLY A 189 -16.36 -9.49 10.45
N SER A 190 -17.67 -9.27 10.30
CA SER A 190 -18.66 -10.34 10.09
C SER A 190 -18.69 -10.90 8.67
N VAL A 191 -18.09 -10.19 7.70
CA VAL A 191 -18.18 -10.55 6.26
C VAL A 191 -17.13 -11.59 5.87
N TRP A 192 -15.92 -11.52 6.45
CA TRP A 192 -14.78 -12.38 6.09
C TRP A 192 -14.03 -12.86 7.36
N PRO A 193 -14.63 -13.73 8.18
CA PRO A 193 -13.97 -14.22 9.39
C PRO A 193 -12.73 -15.07 9.04
N PRO A 194 -11.75 -15.23 9.95
CA PRO A 194 -10.52 -16.01 9.72
C PRO A 194 -10.70 -17.40 9.10
N SER A 195 -11.79 -18.09 9.43
CA SER A 195 -12.14 -19.39 8.84
C SER A 195 -12.32 -19.37 7.32
N THR A 196 -12.75 -18.24 6.76
CA THR A 196 -13.04 -18.08 5.32
C THR A 196 -11.78 -17.87 4.49
N TRP A 197 -10.73 -17.27 5.07
CA TRP A 197 -9.52 -16.90 4.34
C TRP A 197 -8.25 -17.63 4.84
N SER A 198 -8.32 -18.33 5.97
CA SER A 198 -7.25 -19.25 6.37
C SER A 198 -7.05 -20.33 5.29
N ILE A 199 -5.80 -20.50 4.90
CA ILE A 199 -5.34 -21.52 3.96
C ILE A 199 -4.57 -22.64 4.66
N PHE A 200 -4.59 -22.68 5.99
CA PHE A 200 -3.98 -23.75 6.78
C PHE A 200 -4.54 -25.12 6.37
N ASN A 201 -3.63 -26.06 6.14
CA ASN A 201 -3.93 -27.41 5.66
C ASN A 201 -4.70 -27.46 4.31
N LYS A 202 -4.73 -26.34 3.58
CA LYS A 202 -5.30 -26.28 2.22
C LYS A 202 -4.16 -26.29 1.20
N SER A 203 -4.35 -27.00 0.10
CA SER A 203 -3.43 -26.85 -1.03
C SER A 203 -3.49 -25.40 -1.53
N VAL A 204 -2.34 -24.72 -1.61
CA VAL A 204 -2.24 -23.31 -2.01
C VAL A 204 -2.65 -23.16 -3.48
N ARG A 205 -3.95 -23.00 -3.69
CA ARG A 205 -4.62 -22.85 -4.99
C ARG A 205 -5.64 -21.71 -5.02
N THR A 206 -6.13 -21.28 -3.85
CA THR A 206 -7.28 -20.36 -3.73
C THR A 206 -7.06 -19.03 -4.43
N ASN A 207 -5.87 -18.43 -4.34
CA ASN A 207 -5.63 -17.16 -5.03
C ASN A 207 -5.65 -17.34 -6.56
N ASN A 208 -4.97 -18.34 -7.14
CA ASN A 208 -4.97 -18.54 -8.59
C ASN A 208 -6.33 -19.00 -9.16
N ASP A 209 -7.14 -19.70 -8.36
CA ASP A 209 -8.50 -20.08 -8.75
C ASP A 209 -9.47 -18.89 -8.67
N ILE A 210 -9.34 -18.02 -7.66
CA ILE A 210 -10.09 -16.76 -7.55
C ILE A 210 -9.63 -15.76 -8.61
N GLU A 211 -8.33 -15.55 -8.79
CA GLU A 211 -7.74 -14.71 -9.84
C GLU A 211 -8.11 -15.24 -11.24
N GLY A 212 -8.10 -16.56 -11.41
CA GLY A 212 -8.55 -17.21 -12.64
C GLY A 212 -10.05 -17.02 -12.87
N TRP A 213 -10.87 -17.09 -11.83
CA TRP A 213 -12.31 -16.83 -11.89
C TRP A 213 -12.61 -15.36 -12.20
N HIS A 214 -11.95 -14.42 -11.51
CA HIS A 214 -12.02 -12.98 -11.78
C HIS A 214 -11.60 -12.65 -13.21
N ASN A 215 -10.47 -13.18 -13.69
CA ASN A 215 -10.00 -12.93 -15.05
C ASN A 215 -11.00 -13.46 -16.10
N ARG A 216 -11.59 -14.64 -15.88
CA ARG A 216 -12.65 -15.17 -16.76
C ARG A 216 -13.90 -14.29 -16.75
N LEU A 217 -14.30 -13.80 -15.57
CA LEU A 217 -15.45 -12.91 -15.43
C LEU A 217 -15.19 -11.55 -16.11
N ASN A 218 -14.01 -10.96 -15.92
CA ASN A 218 -13.56 -9.72 -16.56
C ASN A 218 -13.52 -9.83 -18.08
N LYS A 219 -12.94 -10.90 -18.62
CA LYS A 219 -12.92 -11.15 -20.06
C LYS A 219 -14.33 -11.26 -20.63
N ARG A 220 -15.24 -11.93 -19.92
CA ARG A 220 -16.63 -12.09 -20.35
C ARG A 220 -17.47 -10.83 -20.14
N ALA A 221 -17.07 -9.95 -19.22
CA ALA A 221 -17.67 -8.66 -18.98
C ALA A 221 -17.28 -7.59 -20.02
N VAL A 222 -16.39 -7.93 -20.99
CA VAL A 222 -15.92 -7.05 -22.06
C VAL A 222 -15.40 -5.70 -21.52
N GLY A 223 -14.73 -5.73 -20.36
CA GLY A 223 -14.14 -4.52 -19.74
C GLY A 223 -15.16 -3.46 -19.28
N ARG A 224 -16.45 -3.80 -19.15
CA ARG A 224 -17.46 -2.87 -18.63
C ARG A 224 -17.22 -2.62 -17.14
N SER A 225 -17.12 -1.34 -16.76
CA SER A 225 -17.01 -0.90 -15.37
C SER A 225 -18.32 -1.03 -14.58
N SER A 226 -19.46 -1.17 -15.28
CA SER A 226 -20.77 -1.44 -14.69
C SER A 226 -21.42 -2.63 -15.38
N LEU A 227 -21.69 -3.69 -14.61
CA LEU A 227 -22.35 -4.91 -15.07
C LEU A 227 -23.82 -4.91 -14.65
N PRO A 228 -24.78 -4.88 -15.59
CA PRO A 228 -26.20 -5.04 -15.27
C PRO A 228 -26.46 -6.32 -14.48
N PHE A 229 -27.32 -6.26 -13.46
CA PHE A 229 -27.57 -7.36 -12.51
C PHE A 229 -27.93 -8.69 -13.19
N TYR A 230 -28.83 -8.69 -14.17
CA TYR A 230 -29.22 -9.90 -14.91
C TYR A 230 -28.07 -10.49 -15.76
N LEU A 231 -27.16 -9.64 -16.24
CA LEU A 231 -25.95 -10.09 -16.92
C LEU A 231 -24.95 -10.71 -15.93
N LEU A 232 -24.82 -10.14 -14.73
CA LEU A 232 -24.02 -10.73 -13.66
C LEU A 232 -24.54 -12.11 -13.26
N ILE A 233 -25.85 -12.27 -13.02
CA ILE A 233 -26.46 -13.56 -12.67
C ILE A 233 -26.19 -14.63 -13.74
N THR A 234 -26.35 -14.29 -15.01
CA THR A 234 -26.12 -15.25 -16.11
C THR A 234 -24.64 -15.65 -16.23
N LEU A 235 -23.71 -14.72 -15.99
CA LEU A 235 -22.28 -15.01 -15.94
C LEU A 235 -21.91 -15.89 -14.74
N LEU A 236 -22.46 -15.59 -13.55
CA LEU A 236 -22.27 -16.41 -12.35
C LEU A 236 -22.80 -17.84 -12.54
N HIS A 237 -23.98 -17.99 -13.15
CA HIS A 237 -24.56 -19.29 -13.45
C HIS A 237 -23.71 -20.12 -14.43
N LYS A 238 -23.13 -19.49 -15.45
CA LYS A 238 -22.20 -20.15 -16.39
C LYS A 238 -20.90 -20.59 -15.71
N GLU A 239 -20.34 -19.78 -14.82
CA GLU A 239 -19.16 -20.17 -14.03
C GLU A 239 -19.46 -21.32 -13.07
N ALA A 240 -20.62 -21.32 -12.39
CA ALA A 240 -21.01 -22.40 -11.50
C ALA A 240 -21.09 -23.77 -12.22
N LYS A 241 -21.59 -23.79 -13.47
CA LYS A 241 -21.61 -25.01 -14.31
C LYS A 241 -20.22 -25.48 -14.73
N LEU A 242 -19.26 -24.57 -14.92
CA LEU A 242 -17.88 -24.95 -15.23
C LEU A 242 -17.19 -25.58 -14.02
N THR A 243 -17.50 -25.12 -12.81
CA THR A 243 -17.00 -25.72 -11.58
C THR A 243 -17.45 -27.18 -11.42
N SER A 244 -18.74 -27.48 -11.66
CA SER A 244 -19.24 -28.87 -11.57
C SER A 244 -18.61 -29.78 -12.64
N LEU A 245 -18.39 -29.27 -13.86
CA LEU A 245 -17.68 -30.01 -14.91
C LEU A 245 -16.21 -30.26 -14.56
N HIS A 246 -15.50 -29.27 -14.01
CA HIS A 246 -14.12 -29.45 -13.56
C HIS A 246 -14.01 -30.47 -12.42
N ILE A 247 -14.92 -30.43 -11.43
CA ILE A 247 -14.97 -31.42 -10.34
C ILE A 247 -15.11 -32.83 -10.93
N ARG A 248 -16.03 -33.03 -11.88
CA ARG A 248 -16.23 -34.31 -12.56
C ARG A 248 -15.01 -34.78 -13.36
N LEU A 249 -14.38 -33.89 -14.11
CA LEU A 249 -13.18 -34.23 -14.90
C LEU A 249 -11.96 -34.54 -14.03
N VAL A 250 -11.87 -33.92 -12.85
CA VAL A 250 -10.84 -34.22 -11.84
C VAL A 250 -11.13 -35.56 -11.16
N SER A 251 -12.38 -35.85 -10.77
CA SER A 251 -12.76 -37.14 -10.16
C SER A 251 -12.55 -38.32 -11.12
N GLU A 252 -12.80 -38.11 -12.41
CA GLU A 252 -12.54 -39.09 -13.47
C GLU A 252 -11.04 -39.18 -13.87
N LYS A 253 -10.15 -38.43 -13.20
CA LYS A 253 -8.71 -38.32 -13.51
C LYS A 253 -8.38 -37.89 -14.96
N LYS A 254 -9.38 -37.36 -15.68
CA LYS A 254 -9.27 -36.86 -17.08
C LYS A 254 -8.67 -35.47 -17.15
N LEU A 255 -8.66 -34.73 -16.05
CA LEU A 255 -7.99 -33.43 -15.93
C LEU A 255 -6.76 -33.56 -15.04
N ARG A 256 -5.58 -33.78 -15.63
CA ARG A 256 -4.29 -33.72 -14.90
C ARG A 256 -3.62 -32.39 -15.16
N ARG A 257 -3.54 -31.55 -14.14
CA ARG A 257 -2.88 -30.24 -14.23
C ARG A 257 -1.53 -30.29 -13.51
N ILE A 258 -0.45 -30.12 -14.26
CA ILE A 258 0.91 -30.11 -13.72
C ILE A 258 1.16 -28.75 -13.05
N GLN A 259 1.39 -28.75 -11.74
CA GLN A 259 1.83 -27.54 -11.02
C GLN A 259 3.29 -27.25 -11.38
N ARG A 260 3.60 -25.98 -11.68
CA ARG A 260 4.99 -25.55 -11.93
C ARG A 260 5.85 -25.85 -10.71
N ARG A 261 7.10 -26.30 -10.94
CA ARG A 261 8.06 -26.74 -9.92
C ARG A 261 8.18 -25.78 -8.72
N LYS A 262 8.33 -24.48 -8.98
CA LYS A 262 8.44 -23.42 -7.96
C LYS A 262 7.29 -23.44 -6.92
N TYR A 263 6.04 -23.52 -7.38
CA TYR A 263 4.89 -23.52 -6.48
C TYR A 263 4.74 -24.85 -5.72
N ARG A 264 5.13 -25.96 -6.36
CA ARG A 264 5.17 -27.27 -5.72
C ARG A 264 6.19 -27.31 -4.59
N GLU A 265 7.37 -26.75 -4.81
CA GLU A 265 8.42 -26.64 -3.79
C GLU A 265 7.99 -25.75 -2.61
N LEU A 266 7.39 -24.59 -2.89
CA LEU A 266 6.83 -23.71 -1.85
C LEU A 266 5.76 -24.42 -1.03
N GLN A 267 4.84 -25.12 -1.71
CA GLN A 267 3.76 -25.85 -1.07
C GLN A 267 4.27 -27.02 -0.23
N ASN A 268 5.28 -27.75 -0.71
CA ASN A 268 5.94 -28.81 0.07
C ASN A 268 6.57 -28.24 1.35
N LYS A 269 7.26 -27.10 1.28
CA LYS A 269 7.82 -26.43 2.46
C LYS A 269 6.73 -26.03 3.47
N LEU A 270 5.60 -25.50 2.99
CA LEU A 270 4.47 -25.17 3.86
C LEU A 270 3.85 -26.42 4.51
N PHE A 271 3.70 -27.52 3.78
CA PHE A 271 3.18 -28.77 4.35
C PHE A 271 4.09 -29.32 5.45
N ILE A 272 5.41 -29.29 5.27
CA ILE A 272 6.36 -29.70 6.31
C ILE A 272 6.18 -28.84 7.56
N LEU A 273 6.07 -27.52 7.41
CA LEU A 273 5.86 -26.62 8.55
C LEU A 273 4.53 -26.86 9.27
N TRP A 274 3.46 -27.14 8.53
CA TRP A 274 2.17 -27.46 9.13
C TRP A 274 2.18 -28.80 9.85
N ASP A 275 2.84 -29.80 9.30
CA ASP A 275 2.99 -31.12 9.90
C ASP A 275 3.80 -31.06 11.21
N GLU A 276 4.90 -30.30 11.23
CA GLU A 276 5.66 -30.02 12.47
C GLU A 276 4.81 -29.26 13.52
N TYR A 277 3.96 -28.32 13.10
CA TYR A 277 3.03 -27.65 14.02
C TYR A 277 1.97 -28.63 14.57
N LEU A 278 1.39 -29.49 13.72
CA LEU A 278 0.38 -30.47 14.13
C LEU A 278 0.94 -31.53 15.09
N ARG A 279 2.23 -31.88 14.96
CA ARG A 279 2.92 -32.75 15.92
C ARG A 279 3.26 -32.07 17.26
N GLY A 280 3.12 -30.75 17.36
CA GLY A 280 3.52 -29.98 18.52
C GLY A 280 5.01 -29.61 18.56
N ASP A 281 5.78 -29.93 17.51
CA ASP A 281 7.21 -29.58 17.39
C ASP A 281 7.41 -28.06 17.22
N ARG A 282 6.36 -27.34 16.81
CA ARG A 282 6.35 -25.88 16.64
C ARG A 282 5.13 -25.25 17.28
N SER A 283 5.36 -24.14 17.97
CA SER A 283 4.30 -23.20 18.39
C SER A 283 3.76 -22.38 17.22
N ALA A 284 2.56 -21.80 17.37
CA ALA A 284 1.97 -20.90 16.38
C ALA A 284 2.85 -19.70 16.04
N LEU A 285 3.64 -19.21 17.02
CA LEU A 285 4.60 -18.12 16.80
C LEU A 285 5.79 -18.55 15.93
N GLN A 286 6.30 -19.77 16.14
CA GLN A 286 7.37 -20.33 15.31
C GLN A 286 6.87 -20.62 13.89
N LEU A 287 5.64 -21.13 13.75
CA LEU A 287 4.99 -21.33 12.46
C LEU A 287 4.84 -20.00 11.71
N LEU A 288 4.32 -18.96 12.36
CA LEU A 288 4.17 -17.62 11.78
C LEU A 288 5.51 -17.05 11.28
N LYS A 289 6.56 -17.18 12.10
CA LYS A 289 7.91 -16.76 11.70
C LYS A 289 8.38 -17.53 10.48
N ALA A 290 8.26 -18.85 10.46
CA ALA A 290 8.68 -19.67 9.32
C ALA A 290 7.91 -19.32 8.03
N CYS A 291 6.58 -19.18 8.10
CA CYS A 291 5.74 -18.76 6.98
C CYS A 291 6.08 -17.35 6.47
N SER A 292 6.47 -16.42 7.36
CA SER A 292 6.84 -15.07 6.95
C SER A 292 8.12 -15.01 6.09
N HIS A 293 9.05 -15.94 6.28
CA HIS A 293 10.26 -16.05 5.45
C HIS A 293 9.97 -16.70 4.09
N LEU A 294 8.98 -17.59 4.01
CA LEU A 294 8.56 -18.23 2.76
C LEU A 294 7.78 -17.28 1.83
N ASN A 295 7.07 -16.29 2.38
CA ASN A 295 6.12 -15.44 1.65
C ASN A 295 6.71 -14.13 1.11
N GLY A 296 7.94 -14.10 0.63
CA GLY A 296 8.34 -12.94 -0.17
C GLY A 296 9.44 -13.24 -1.20
N PRO A 297 9.88 -12.21 -1.94
CA PRO A 297 10.79 -12.42 -3.07
C PRO A 297 12.01 -13.21 -2.61
N VAL A 298 12.23 -14.32 -3.30
CA VAL A 298 13.43 -15.14 -3.17
C VAL A 298 14.57 -14.21 -3.57
N SER A 299 15.47 -13.92 -2.63
CA SER A 299 16.74 -13.24 -2.92
C SER A 299 17.51 -13.99 -4.00
#